data_AF-A0AAE1GF83-F1
#
_entry.id   AF-A0AAE1GF83-F1
#
_cell.length_a   1.000
_cell.length_b   1.000
_cell.length_c   1.000
_cell.angle_alpha   90.00
_cell.angle_beta   90.00
_cell.angle_gamma   90.00
#
_symmetry.space_group_name_H-M   'P 1'
#
loop_
_entity.id
_entity.type
_entity.pdbx_description
1 polymer ?
#
loop_
_entity_poly.entity_id
_entity_poly.type
_entity_poly.pdbx_seq_one_letter_code
_entity_poly.pdbx_strand_id
1 'polypeptide(L)'
;MIFSGGIHTRPAQPLLKDLEEWVEGAGRDGFIFFSLGSAVKPSSMPEEYRKILLEVFGSLKQRVLWKWDQDTMDDLPPNVRLGKWLPQQDILGDPRLRLFITHGGLLSTLESMYHGIPVLGMPVFADQESNMREVERNGWGRVLTWEDLTPDTLRRSIQFVMTDEKLRKEAARRSVIMKDQPQDAKELTVFWVEYVMRHNGASHLRCPAVDMSWVELYNVDVWAAVMGMAVLLVWVISCLLQALYRCLCSSKDKRKLD
;
A
#
# COMPACT_ATOMS: atom_id res chain seq x y z
N MET A 1 11.61 -15.14 -6.51
CA MET A 1 10.62 -14.04 -6.63
C MET A 1 11.01 -13.21 -7.82
N ILE A 2 10.07 -12.90 -8.71
CA ILE A 2 10.30 -12.03 -9.87
C ILE A 2 9.49 -10.75 -9.64
N PHE A 3 10.14 -9.60 -9.74
CA PHE A 3 9.47 -8.31 -9.59
C PHE A 3 8.87 -7.88 -10.93
N SER A 4 7.55 -7.78 -10.97
CA SER A 4 6.79 -7.26 -12.11
C SER A 4 5.68 -6.35 -11.57
N GLY A 5 6.05 -5.09 -11.32
CA GLY A 5 5.15 -4.10 -10.75
C GLY A 5 4.36 -3.37 -11.83
N GLY A 6 3.09 -3.05 -11.57
CA GLY A 6 2.29 -2.21 -12.47
C GLY A 6 1.80 -2.89 -13.74
N ILE A 7 1.66 -4.22 -13.76
CA ILE A 7 1.19 -5.01 -14.91
C ILE A 7 -0.17 -4.51 -15.44
N HIS A 8 -1.05 -4.01 -14.57
CA HIS A 8 -2.36 -3.48 -14.94
C HIS A 8 -2.31 -2.06 -15.53
N THR A 9 -1.20 -1.34 -15.37
CA THR A 9 -1.08 0.04 -15.84
C THR A 9 -0.95 0.12 -17.37
N ARG A 10 -1.43 1.23 -17.93
CA ARG A 10 -1.39 1.51 -19.37
C ARG A 10 -1.44 3.01 -19.66
N PRO A 11 -0.98 3.44 -20.84
CA PRO A 11 -1.29 4.77 -21.34
C PRO A 11 -2.80 5.04 -21.34
N ALA A 12 -3.16 6.30 -21.09
CA ALA A 12 -4.54 6.75 -21.17
C ALA A 12 -5.04 6.73 -22.62
N GLN A 13 -6.30 6.34 -22.77
CA GLN A 13 -7.08 6.45 -24.00
C GLN A 13 -7.96 7.70 -23.91
N PRO A 14 -8.46 8.21 -25.06
CA PRO A 14 -9.41 9.31 -25.06
C PRO A 14 -10.66 9.00 -24.22
N LEU A 15 -11.14 9.99 -23.47
CA LEU A 15 -12.39 9.87 -22.72
C LEU A 15 -13.58 9.71 -23.67
N LEU A 16 -14.62 9.01 -23.22
CA LEU A 16 -15.89 8.95 -23.93
C LEU A 16 -16.48 10.36 -24.04
N LYS A 17 -17.16 10.64 -25.15
CA LYS A 17 -17.64 11.99 -25.52
C LYS A 17 -18.43 12.67 -24.40
N ASP A 18 -19.30 11.93 -23.72
CA ASP A 18 -20.13 12.46 -22.63
C ASP A 18 -19.30 12.85 -21.40
N LEU A 19 -18.24 12.10 -21.10
CA LEU A 19 -17.30 12.41 -20.01
C LEU A 19 -16.37 13.56 -20.41
N GLU A 20 -15.89 13.55 -21.65
CA GLU A 20 -15.05 14.60 -22.22
C GLU A 20 -15.74 15.97 -22.16
N GLU A 21 -16.97 16.09 -22.67
CA GLU A 21 -17.76 17.32 -22.64
C GLU A 21 -17.98 17.83 -21.20
N TRP A 22 -18.15 16.91 -20.25
CA TRP A 22 -18.28 17.27 -18.85
C TRP A 22 -16.94 17.72 -18.23
N VAL A 23 -15.82 17.12 -18.59
CA VAL A 23 -14.50 17.55 -18.12
C VAL A 23 -14.11 18.89 -18.75
N GLU A 24 -14.39 19.11 -20.04
CA GLU A 24 -14.14 20.38 -20.74
C GLU A 24 -14.82 21.57 -20.07
N GLY A 25 -16.06 21.37 -19.60
CA GLY A 25 -16.79 22.42 -18.90
C GLY A 25 -16.20 22.83 -17.54
N ALA A 26 -15.14 22.16 -17.06
CA ALA A 26 -14.37 22.59 -15.89
C ALA A 26 -13.41 23.75 -16.20
N GLY A 27 -13.15 24.04 -17.47
CA GLY A 27 -12.30 25.14 -17.90
C GLY A 27 -10.87 25.04 -17.34
N ARG A 28 -10.34 26.18 -16.88
CA ARG A 28 -8.94 26.27 -16.39
C ARG A 28 -8.74 25.67 -15.00
N ASP A 29 -9.78 25.66 -14.19
CA ASP A 29 -9.72 25.13 -12.82
C ASP A 29 -9.50 23.62 -12.82
N GLY A 30 -9.92 22.92 -13.88
CA GLY A 30 -9.79 21.48 -14.04
C GLY A 30 -10.74 20.72 -13.13
N PHE A 31 -10.49 19.42 -12.96
CA PHE A 31 -11.40 18.55 -12.21
C PHE A 31 -10.68 17.69 -11.18
N ILE A 32 -11.46 17.16 -10.24
CA ILE A 32 -11.03 16.23 -9.19
C ILE A 32 -11.73 14.90 -9.45
N PHE A 33 -11.01 13.80 -9.27
CA PHE A 33 -11.58 12.47 -9.30
C PHE A 33 -11.63 11.90 -7.88
N PHE A 34 -12.80 11.44 -7.43
CA PHE A 34 -13.01 10.81 -6.13
C PHE A 34 -13.46 9.36 -6.31
N SER A 35 -12.70 8.41 -5.73
CA SER A 35 -13.01 6.98 -5.83
C SER A 35 -12.53 6.20 -4.61
N LEU A 36 -13.47 5.57 -3.88
CA LEU A 36 -13.15 4.66 -2.78
C LEU A 36 -13.02 3.19 -3.22
N GLY A 37 -12.80 2.96 -4.52
CA GLY A 37 -12.69 1.62 -5.09
C GLY A 37 -14.05 0.94 -5.28
N SER A 38 -14.03 -0.39 -5.43
CA SER A 38 -15.21 -1.23 -5.62
C SER A 38 -15.56 -2.10 -4.41
N ALA A 39 -14.62 -2.28 -3.48
CA ALA A 39 -14.82 -3.09 -2.28
C ALA A 39 -15.65 -2.35 -1.21
N VAL A 40 -15.66 -1.01 -1.26
CA VAL A 40 -16.53 -0.17 -0.44
C VAL A 40 -17.81 0.13 -1.22
N LYS A 41 -18.97 0.04 -0.56
CA LYS A 41 -20.24 0.54 -1.09
C LYS A 41 -20.40 2.00 -0.65
N PRO A 42 -20.09 2.99 -1.50
CA PRO A 42 -20.07 4.38 -1.06
C PRO A 42 -21.49 4.86 -0.66
N SER A 43 -22.56 4.27 -1.19
CA SER A 43 -23.94 4.53 -0.75
C SER A 43 -24.29 4.11 0.67
N SER A 44 -23.50 3.22 1.30
CA SER A 44 -23.65 2.89 2.72
C SER A 44 -22.80 3.76 3.64
N MET A 45 -22.18 4.82 3.12
CA MET A 45 -21.42 5.79 3.91
C MET A 45 -22.35 6.48 4.92
N PRO A 46 -21.91 6.68 6.18
CA PRO A 46 -22.64 7.49 7.14
C PRO A 46 -23.01 8.86 6.57
N GLU A 47 -24.25 9.29 6.81
CA GLU A 47 -24.80 10.52 6.25
C GLU A 47 -23.99 11.77 6.62
N GLU A 48 -23.40 11.78 7.82
CA GLU A 48 -22.49 12.83 8.30
C GLU A 48 -21.31 13.05 7.34
N TYR A 49 -20.59 11.99 7.00
CA TYR A 49 -19.46 12.09 6.07
C TYR A 49 -19.91 12.45 4.65
N ARG A 50 -21.05 11.91 4.20
CA ARG A 50 -21.61 12.26 2.89
C ARG A 50 -21.91 13.76 2.81
N LYS A 51 -22.53 14.34 3.85
CA LYS A 51 -22.83 15.78 3.92
C LYS A 51 -21.57 16.63 3.88
N ILE A 52 -20.52 16.25 4.62
CA ILE A 52 -19.23 16.94 4.59
C ILE A 52 -18.63 16.92 3.18
N LEU A 53 -18.64 15.76 2.50
CA LEU A 53 -18.14 15.63 1.12
C LEU A 53 -18.94 16.52 0.17
N LEU A 54 -20.27 16.50 0.23
CA LEU A 54 -21.14 17.30 -0.66
C LEU A 54 -20.96 18.80 -0.42
N GLU A 55 -20.89 19.24 0.85
CA GLU A 55 -20.67 20.64 1.20
C GLU A 55 -19.33 21.13 0.62
N VAL A 56 -18.25 20.38 0.85
CA VAL A 56 -16.93 20.79 0.38
C VAL A 56 -16.87 20.71 -1.14
N PHE A 57 -17.25 19.59 -1.76
CA PHE A 57 -17.23 19.43 -3.21
C PHE A 57 -18.08 20.49 -3.92
N GLY A 58 -19.28 20.78 -3.41
CA GLY A 58 -20.14 21.83 -3.95
C GLY A 58 -19.56 23.24 -3.86
N SER A 59 -18.65 23.47 -2.91
CA SER A 59 -17.97 24.76 -2.74
C SER A 59 -16.72 24.94 -3.63
N LEU A 60 -16.27 23.90 -4.32
CA LEU A 60 -15.07 23.95 -5.15
C LEU A 60 -15.34 24.59 -6.51
N LYS A 61 -14.31 25.28 -7.04
CA LYS A 61 -14.33 25.77 -8.42
C LYS A 61 -14.16 24.63 -9.44
N GLN A 62 -13.49 23.56 -9.01
CA GLN A 62 -13.29 22.36 -9.81
C GLN A 62 -14.61 21.62 -9.98
N ARG A 63 -14.74 20.93 -11.11
CA ARG A 63 -15.72 19.86 -11.23
C ARG A 63 -15.23 18.63 -10.46
N VAL A 64 -16.14 17.86 -9.88
CA VAL A 64 -15.81 16.64 -9.11
C VAL A 64 -16.48 15.43 -9.73
N LEU A 65 -15.67 14.51 -10.23
CA LEU A 65 -16.13 13.22 -10.74
C LEU A 65 -16.10 12.23 -9.59
N TRP A 66 -17.27 11.74 -9.19
CA TRP A 66 -17.42 10.87 -8.03
C TRP A 66 -17.83 9.47 -8.48
N LYS A 67 -16.96 8.48 -8.25
CA LYS A 67 -17.33 7.07 -8.40
C LYS A 67 -18.36 6.67 -7.33
N TRP A 68 -19.58 6.39 -7.74
CA TRP A 68 -20.71 6.11 -6.86
C TRP A 68 -21.48 4.86 -7.31
N ASP A 69 -22.08 4.10 -6.41
CA ASP A 69 -22.73 2.82 -6.70
C ASP A 69 -24.23 2.93 -7.07
N GLN A 70 -24.84 4.11 -6.95
CA GLN A 70 -26.22 4.39 -7.36
C GLN A 70 -26.29 5.39 -8.53
N ASP A 71 -27.47 5.55 -9.15
CA ASP A 71 -27.65 6.47 -10.28
C ASP A 71 -27.91 7.92 -9.85
N THR A 72 -28.49 8.10 -8.65
CA THR A 72 -28.96 9.41 -8.18
C THR A 72 -28.52 9.67 -6.75
N MET A 73 -28.50 10.96 -6.41
CA MET A 73 -28.30 11.50 -5.07
C MET A 73 -29.07 12.82 -5.02
N ASP A 74 -30.04 12.94 -4.11
CA ASP A 74 -31.01 14.05 -4.13
C ASP A 74 -30.37 15.42 -3.86
N ASP A 75 -29.30 15.45 -3.07
CA ASP A 75 -28.55 16.63 -2.63
C ASP A 75 -27.26 16.87 -3.43
N LEU A 76 -27.18 16.35 -4.66
CA LEU A 76 -25.96 16.44 -5.50
C LEU A 76 -25.71 17.88 -6.00
N PRO A 77 -24.53 18.49 -5.72
CA PRO A 77 -24.18 19.79 -6.23
C PRO A 77 -23.99 19.81 -7.76
N PRO A 78 -24.23 20.94 -8.44
CA PRO A 78 -24.21 21.02 -9.91
C PRO A 78 -22.83 20.81 -10.54
N ASN A 79 -21.74 20.99 -9.78
CA ASN A 79 -20.37 20.74 -10.23
C ASN A 79 -19.90 19.30 -9.97
N VAL A 80 -20.75 18.46 -9.37
CA VAL A 80 -20.45 17.06 -9.06
C VAL A 80 -21.17 16.15 -10.05
N ARG A 81 -20.46 15.17 -10.60
CA ARG A 81 -21.05 14.13 -11.45
C ARG A 81 -20.76 12.75 -10.88
N LEU A 82 -21.81 11.93 -10.80
CA LEU A 82 -21.71 10.54 -10.38
C LEU A 82 -21.35 9.63 -11.56
N GLY A 83 -20.64 8.55 -11.29
CA GLY A 83 -20.40 7.48 -12.26
C GLY A 83 -20.21 6.13 -11.58
N LYS A 84 -20.97 5.11 -12.00
CA LYS A 84 -20.84 3.73 -11.49
C LYS A 84 -19.56 3.05 -11.97
N TRP A 85 -19.33 3.17 -13.27
CA TRP A 85 -18.16 2.64 -13.95
C TRP A 85 -17.48 3.78 -14.67
N LEU A 86 -16.24 4.05 -14.27
CA LEU A 86 -15.45 5.16 -14.78
C LEU A 86 -14.12 4.62 -15.30
N PRO A 87 -13.64 5.10 -16.47
CA PRO A 87 -12.39 4.67 -17.04
C PRO A 87 -11.21 5.28 -16.26
N GLN A 88 -10.91 4.74 -15.08
CA GLN A 88 -10.01 5.35 -14.08
C GLN A 88 -8.64 5.70 -14.65
N GLN A 89 -7.99 4.83 -15.44
CA GLN A 89 -6.68 5.16 -16.01
C GLN A 89 -6.74 6.24 -17.09
N ASP A 90 -7.86 6.36 -17.80
CA ASP A 90 -8.05 7.41 -18.80
C ASP A 90 -8.29 8.76 -18.12
N ILE A 91 -9.06 8.75 -17.02
CA ILE A 91 -9.25 9.90 -16.14
C ILE A 91 -7.94 10.34 -15.48
N LEU A 92 -7.16 9.39 -14.96
CA LEU A 92 -5.88 9.68 -14.30
C LEU A 92 -4.84 10.23 -15.28
N GLY A 93 -4.88 9.85 -16.56
CA GLY A 93 -3.98 10.40 -17.58
C GLY A 93 -4.48 11.70 -18.22
N ASP A 94 -5.64 12.24 -17.81
CA ASP A 94 -6.15 13.50 -18.36
C ASP A 94 -5.35 14.70 -17.82
N PRO A 95 -4.85 15.59 -18.69
CA PRO A 95 -4.03 16.73 -18.27
C PRO A 95 -4.79 17.78 -17.44
N ARG A 96 -6.13 17.75 -17.43
CA ARG A 96 -6.99 18.66 -16.64
C ARG A 96 -7.28 18.11 -15.25
N LEU A 97 -6.92 16.86 -14.95
CA LEU A 97 -7.05 16.30 -13.61
C LEU A 97 -6.09 17.02 -12.66
N ARG A 98 -6.62 17.50 -11.54
CA ARG A 98 -5.85 18.23 -10.52
C ARG A 98 -5.49 17.38 -9.32
N LEU A 99 -6.38 16.46 -8.96
CA LEU A 99 -6.28 15.67 -7.74
C LEU A 99 -7.04 14.37 -7.90
N PHE A 100 -6.44 13.28 -7.43
CA PHE A 100 -7.13 12.03 -7.19
C PHE A 100 -7.34 11.82 -5.69
N ILE A 101 -8.59 11.79 -5.26
CA ILE A 101 -8.97 11.43 -3.88
C ILE A 101 -9.33 9.96 -3.88
N THR A 102 -8.61 9.16 -3.10
CA THR A 102 -8.71 7.70 -3.16
C THR A 102 -8.66 7.04 -1.80
N HIS A 103 -9.33 5.90 -1.66
CA HIS A 103 -9.16 5.02 -0.50
C HIS A 103 -7.74 4.46 -0.34
N GLY A 104 -6.88 4.51 -1.36
CA GLY A 104 -5.50 4.05 -1.26
C GLY A 104 -5.28 2.56 -1.44
N GLY A 105 -6.18 1.88 -2.15
CA GLY A 105 -5.93 0.51 -2.61
C GLY A 105 -4.73 0.45 -3.56
N LEU A 106 -3.91 -0.60 -3.41
CA LEU A 106 -2.62 -0.75 -4.08
C LEU A 106 -2.67 -0.49 -5.60
N LEU A 107 -3.66 -1.06 -6.30
CA LEU A 107 -3.78 -0.90 -7.75
C LEU A 107 -4.05 0.56 -8.15
N SER A 108 -4.97 1.25 -7.48
CA SER A 108 -5.27 2.66 -7.71
C SER A 108 -4.08 3.56 -7.38
N THR A 109 -3.33 3.24 -6.33
CA THR A 109 -2.10 3.95 -5.97
C THR A 109 -1.05 3.80 -7.07
N LEU A 110 -0.86 2.59 -7.61
CA LEU A 110 0.06 2.35 -8.73
C LEU A 110 -0.38 3.05 -10.02
N GLU A 111 -1.68 3.11 -10.31
CA GLU A 111 -2.20 3.86 -11.46
C GLU A 111 -1.95 5.36 -11.32
N SER A 112 -2.18 5.92 -10.13
CA SER A 112 -1.88 7.34 -9.87
C SER A 112 -0.40 7.65 -9.99
N MET A 113 0.47 6.75 -9.49
CA MET A 113 1.91 6.85 -9.64
C MET A 113 2.32 6.77 -11.12
N TYR A 114 1.75 5.84 -11.87
CA TYR A 114 2.00 5.69 -13.31
C TYR A 114 1.63 6.97 -14.08
N HIS A 115 0.52 7.63 -13.75
CA HIS A 115 0.11 8.87 -14.42
C HIS A 115 0.71 10.14 -13.81
N GLY A 116 1.47 10.03 -12.72
CA GLY A 116 2.14 11.17 -12.07
C GLY A 116 1.19 12.12 -11.37
N ILE A 117 0.07 11.61 -10.87
CA ILE A 117 -0.97 12.39 -10.19
C ILE A 117 -0.79 12.30 -8.67
N PRO A 118 -0.70 13.43 -7.96
CA PRO A 118 -0.68 13.42 -6.51
C PRO A 118 -2.04 13.01 -5.94
N VAL A 119 -2.02 12.39 -4.76
CA VAL A 119 -3.25 11.84 -4.15
C VAL A 119 -3.57 12.44 -2.78
N LEU A 120 -4.86 12.57 -2.52
CA LEU A 120 -5.40 12.68 -1.16
C LEU A 120 -5.96 11.32 -0.76
N GLY A 121 -5.27 10.64 0.15
CA GLY A 121 -5.64 9.33 0.65
C GLY A 121 -6.69 9.41 1.75
N MET A 122 -7.77 8.64 1.63
CA MET A 122 -8.81 8.46 2.64
C MET A 122 -9.00 6.97 2.95
N PRO A 123 -8.06 6.33 3.66
CA PRO A 123 -8.08 4.89 3.94
C PRO A 123 -9.37 4.44 4.61
N VAL A 124 -9.89 3.28 4.21
CA VAL A 124 -11.11 2.70 4.78
C VAL A 124 -10.82 1.41 5.55
N PHE A 125 -10.03 0.48 4.99
CA PHE A 125 -9.73 -0.81 5.64
C PHE A 125 -8.45 -1.49 5.09
N ALA A 126 -8.07 -2.61 5.69
CA ALA A 126 -6.93 -3.46 5.30
C ALA A 126 -5.60 -2.69 5.22
N ASP A 127 -4.87 -2.83 4.12
CA ASP A 127 -3.53 -2.29 3.87
C ASP A 127 -3.54 -0.84 3.37
N GLN A 128 -4.73 -0.27 3.15
CA GLN A 128 -4.90 1.07 2.57
C GLN A 128 -4.19 2.16 3.37
N GLU A 129 -4.23 2.08 4.69
CA GLU A 129 -3.54 3.05 5.54
C GLU A 129 -2.02 2.95 5.38
N SER A 130 -1.47 1.73 5.37
CA SER A 130 -0.03 1.52 5.14
C SER A 130 0.38 2.03 3.76
N ASN A 131 -0.42 1.78 2.72
CA ASN A 131 -0.17 2.30 1.38
C ASN A 131 -0.17 3.83 1.37
N MET A 132 -1.14 4.49 2.00
CA MET A 132 -1.22 5.97 2.03
C MET A 132 -0.16 6.62 2.90
N ARG A 133 0.24 5.99 4.02
CA ARG A 133 1.40 6.42 4.79
C ARG A 133 2.68 6.34 3.97
N GLU A 134 2.82 5.32 3.13
CA GLU A 134 3.96 5.21 2.20
C GLU A 134 3.94 6.33 1.14
N VAL A 135 2.76 6.66 0.62
CA VAL A 135 2.59 7.80 -0.30
C VAL A 135 3.02 9.12 0.33
N GLU A 136 2.53 9.40 1.53
CA GLU A 136 2.83 10.63 2.25
C GLU A 136 4.31 10.70 2.64
N ARG A 137 4.89 9.60 3.15
CA ARG A 137 6.33 9.48 3.44
C ARG A 137 7.19 9.76 2.21
N ASN A 138 6.74 9.29 1.04
CA ASN A 138 7.43 9.52 -0.21
C ASN A 138 7.16 10.90 -0.83
N GLY A 139 6.31 11.73 -0.22
CA GLY A 139 6.13 13.12 -0.59
C GLY A 139 5.33 13.38 -1.87
N TRP A 140 4.41 12.49 -2.25
CA TRP A 140 3.55 12.68 -3.45
C TRP A 140 2.05 12.60 -3.15
N GLY A 141 1.68 12.69 -1.88
CA GLY A 141 0.29 12.79 -1.47
C GLY A 141 0.17 13.11 0.01
N ARG A 142 -1.06 13.09 0.51
CA ARG A 142 -1.39 13.35 1.91
C ARG A 142 -2.47 12.40 2.39
N VAL A 143 -2.45 12.05 3.68
CA VAL A 143 -3.50 11.23 4.30
C VAL A 143 -4.50 12.12 5.06
N LEU A 144 -5.79 11.85 4.88
CA LEU A 144 -6.88 12.37 5.69
C LEU A 144 -7.73 11.20 6.17
N THR A 145 -7.71 10.96 7.48
CA THR A 145 -8.51 9.88 8.09
C THR A 145 -9.99 10.29 8.16
N TRP A 146 -10.89 9.31 8.26
CA TRP A 146 -12.31 9.57 8.49
C TRP A 146 -12.60 10.14 9.88
N GLU A 147 -11.73 9.87 10.86
CA GLU A 147 -11.83 10.42 12.22
C GLU A 147 -11.53 11.92 12.24
N ASP A 148 -10.58 12.37 11.42
CA ASP A 148 -10.20 13.78 11.29
C ASP A 148 -11.03 14.53 10.24
N LEU A 149 -12.04 13.88 9.64
CA LEU A 149 -12.81 14.43 8.52
C LEU A 149 -13.81 15.49 8.99
N THR A 150 -13.55 16.73 8.62
CA THR A 150 -14.43 17.89 8.81
C THR A 150 -14.45 18.70 7.51
N PRO A 151 -15.42 19.61 7.30
CA PRO A 151 -15.42 20.48 6.13
C PRO A 151 -14.11 21.27 5.98
N ASP A 152 -13.56 21.75 7.09
CA ASP A 152 -12.32 22.53 7.09
C ASP A 152 -11.07 21.68 6.82
N THR A 153 -10.95 20.51 7.45
CA THR A 153 -9.79 19.62 7.22
C THR A 153 -9.80 19.07 5.80
N LEU A 154 -10.97 18.73 5.24
CA LEU A 154 -11.09 18.30 3.85
C LEU A 154 -10.73 19.43 2.88
N ARG A 155 -11.31 20.62 3.05
CA ARG A 155 -11.04 21.78 2.18
C ARG A 155 -9.56 22.16 2.19
N ARG A 156 -8.94 22.22 3.38
CA ARG A 156 -7.49 22.50 3.50
C ARG A 156 -6.63 21.41 2.86
N SER A 157 -7.00 20.13 3.01
CA SER A 157 -6.24 19.03 2.45
C SER A 157 -6.32 18.99 0.92
N ILE A 158 -7.52 19.20 0.35
CA ILE A 158 -7.70 19.32 -1.10
C ILE A 158 -6.87 20.49 -1.64
N GLN A 159 -6.98 21.66 -1.02
CA GLN A 159 -6.22 22.84 -1.45
C GLN A 159 -4.72 22.61 -1.38
N PHE A 160 -4.22 22.03 -0.27
CA PHE A 160 -2.80 21.71 -0.09
C PHE A 160 -2.27 20.80 -1.19
N VAL A 161 -2.93 19.66 -1.45
CA VAL A 161 -2.43 18.70 -2.45
C VAL A 161 -2.46 19.29 -3.87
N MET A 162 -3.46 20.13 -4.17
CA MET A 162 -3.58 20.77 -5.47
C MET A 162 -2.55 21.89 -5.72
N THR A 163 -2.11 22.61 -4.69
CA THR A 163 -1.24 23.78 -4.84
C THR A 163 0.23 23.50 -4.52
N ASP A 164 0.54 22.43 -3.79
CA ASP A 164 1.91 22.10 -3.41
C ASP A 164 2.71 21.60 -4.62
N GLU A 165 3.62 22.43 -5.11
CA GLU A 165 4.50 22.09 -6.23
C GLU A 165 5.45 20.92 -5.94
N LYS A 166 5.85 20.71 -4.68
CA LYS A 166 6.75 19.62 -4.32
C LYS A 166 6.05 18.29 -4.48
N LEU A 167 4.80 18.17 -4.02
CA LEU A 167 3.99 16.97 -4.23
C LEU A 167 3.83 16.65 -5.71
N ARG A 168 3.54 17.67 -6.53
CA ARG A 168 3.35 17.49 -7.97
C ARG A 168 4.63 17.10 -8.70
N LYS A 169 5.78 17.71 -8.34
CA LYS A 169 7.10 17.35 -8.88
C LYS A 169 7.48 15.93 -8.48
N GLU A 170 7.22 15.53 -7.24
CA GLU A 170 7.53 14.19 -6.77
C GLU A 170 6.63 13.12 -7.40
N ALA A 171 5.33 13.37 -7.56
CA ALA A 171 4.42 12.49 -8.29
C ALA A 171 4.90 12.28 -9.75
N ALA A 172 5.26 13.37 -10.44
CA ALA A 172 5.82 13.29 -11.79
C ALA A 172 7.15 12.52 -11.84
N ARG A 173 8.05 12.75 -10.88
CA ARG A 173 9.32 12.02 -10.75
C ARG A 173 9.09 10.52 -10.57
N ARG A 174 8.13 10.14 -9.72
CA ARG A 174 7.76 8.74 -9.49
C ARG A 174 7.19 8.07 -10.74
N SER A 175 6.39 8.80 -11.53
CA SER A 175 5.90 8.30 -12.83
C SER A 175 7.05 7.94 -13.77
N VAL A 176 8.06 8.82 -13.87
CA VAL A 176 9.27 8.55 -14.67
C VAL A 176 9.99 7.30 -14.17
N ILE A 177 10.24 7.21 -12.86
CA ILE A 177 10.93 6.04 -12.26
C ILE A 177 10.13 4.75 -12.47
N MET A 178 8.81 4.79 -12.31
CA MET A 178 7.96 3.61 -12.47
C MET A 178 7.96 3.11 -13.91
N LYS A 179 8.02 4.02 -14.89
CA LYS A 179 8.05 3.69 -16.33
C LYS A 179 9.44 3.33 -16.84
N ASP A 180 10.49 3.72 -16.13
CA ASP A 180 11.89 3.42 -16.46
C ASP A 180 12.24 1.98 -16.06
N GLN A 181 11.71 1.04 -16.85
CA GLN A 181 11.95 -0.39 -16.70
C GLN A 181 12.56 -0.95 -18.00
N PRO A 182 13.47 -1.94 -17.91
CA PRO A 182 14.14 -2.50 -19.09
C PRO A 182 13.18 -3.24 -20.05
N GLN A 183 12.03 -3.68 -19.55
CA GLN A 183 10.98 -4.37 -20.31
C GLN A 183 9.61 -3.94 -19.77
N ASP A 184 8.59 -3.99 -20.62
CA ASP A 184 7.22 -3.77 -20.18
C ASP A 184 6.81 -4.84 -19.15
N ALA A 185 6.13 -4.42 -18.08
CA ALA A 185 5.76 -5.32 -17.00
C ALA A 185 4.86 -6.48 -17.47
N LYS A 186 4.00 -6.26 -18.48
CA LYS A 186 3.14 -7.33 -19.03
C LYS A 186 3.98 -8.32 -19.81
N GLU A 187 4.87 -7.83 -20.69
CA GLU A 187 5.76 -8.68 -21.49
C GLU A 187 6.68 -9.52 -20.58
N LEU A 188 7.26 -8.90 -19.55
CA LEU A 188 8.07 -9.59 -18.55
C LEU A 188 7.26 -10.69 -17.84
N THR A 189 6.03 -10.38 -17.45
CA THR A 189 5.13 -11.36 -16.80
C THR A 189 4.83 -12.54 -17.72
N VAL A 190 4.47 -12.27 -18.97
CA VAL A 190 4.21 -13.31 -19.99
C VAL A 190 5.44 -14.19 -20.15
N PHE A 191 6.62 -13.59 -20.31
CA PHE A 191 7.88 -14.33 -20.43
C PHE A 191 8.10 -15.30 -19.26
N TRP A 192 7.91 -14.85 -18.01
CA TRP A 192 8.14 -15.68 -16.83
C TRP A 192 7.10 -16.77 -16.65
N VAL A 193 5.84 -16.49 -16.97
CA VAL A 193 4.78 -17.52 -16.99
C VAL A 193 5.14 -18.61 -18.00
N GLU A 194 5.50 -18.23 -19.23
CA GLU A 194 5.93 -19.19 -20.24
C GLU A 194 7.23 -19.90 -19.84
N TYR A 195 8.17 -19.22 -19.18
CA TYR A 195 9.41 -19.83 -18.71
C TYR A 195 9.13 -20.96 -17.73
N VAL A 196 8.23 -20.74 -16.77
CA VAL A 196 7.80 -21.77 -15.81
C VAL A 196 7.15 -22.95 -16.53
N MET A 197 6.31 -22.68 -17.54
CA MET A 197 5.69 -23.73 -18.36
C MET A 197 6.74 -24.54 -19.15
N ARG A 198 7.69 -23.86 -19.82
CA ARG A 198 8.77 -24.49 -20.60
C ARG A 198 9.67 -25.40 -19.75
N HIS A 199 9.82 -25.08 -18.46
CA HIS A 199 10.69 -25.81 -17.55
C HIS A 199 9.91 -26.61 -16.49
N ASN A 200 8.67 -27.02 -16.79
CA ASN A 200 7.86 -27.90 -15.95
C ASN A 200 7.80 -27.47 -14.47
N GLY A 201 7.59 -26.19 -14.22
CA GLY A 201 7.50 -25.63 -12.87
C GLY A 201 8.76 -24.90 -12.37
N ALA A 202 9.86 -24.92 -13.14
CA ALA A 202 11.11 -24.19 -12.86
C ALA A 202 11.59 -24.35 -11.40
N SER A 203 11.77 -25.60 -10.95
CA SER A 203 12.16 -25.92 -9.57
C SER A 203 13.45 -25.25 -9.12
N HIS A 204 14.38 -25.00 -10.05
CA HIS A 204 15.63 -24.28 -9.81
C HIS A 204 15.47 -22.79 -9.45
N LEU A 205 14.30 -22.19 -9.69
CA LEU A 205 13.98 -20.81 -9.30
C LEU A 205 13.12 -20.72 -8.02
N ARG A 206 12.65 -21.87 -7.52
CA ARG A 206 11.86 -21.92 -6.29
C ARG A 206 12.77 -21.75 -5.08
N CYS A 207 12.24 -21.08 -4.05
CA CYS A 207 12.93 -21.04 -2.77
C CYS A 207 12.93 -22.45 -2.17
N PRO A 208 14.10 -23.03 -1.80
CA PRO A 208 14.16 -24.36 -1.20
C PRO A 208 13.31 -24.50 0.08
N ALA A 209 13.09 -23.39 0.79
CA ALA A 209 12.28 -23.35 2.01
C ALA A 209 10.82 -23.79 1.80
N VAL A 210 10.30 -23.76 0.57
CA VAL A 210 8.93 -24.21 0.25
C VAL A 210 8.80 -25.73 0.37
N ASP A 211 9.89 -26.46 0.10
CA ASP A 211 9.91 -27.93 0.08
C ASP A 211 10.52 -28.51 1.38
N MET A 212 10.97 -27.65 2.30
CA MET A 212 11.51 -28.03 3.60
C MET A 212 10.42 -28.43 4.60
N SER A 213 10.72 -29.41 5.44
CA SER A 213 9.90 -29.74 6.60
C SER A 213 9.93 -28.62 7.65
N TRP A 214 8.95 -28.55 8.54
CA TRP A 214 8.96 -27.57 9.64
C TRP A 214 10.19 -27.72 10.56
N VAL A 215 10.74 -28.93 10.67
CA VAL A 215 11.96 -29.22 11.44
C VAL A 215 13.17 -28.50 10.84
N GLU A 216 13.35 -28.63 9.52
CA GLU A 216 14.42 -27.96 8.78
C GLU A 216 14.21 -26.44 8.72
N LEU A 217 12.96 -26.01 8.47
CA LEU A 217 12.62 -24.59 8.37
C LEU A 217 12.94 -23.83 9.66
N TYR A 218 12.69 -24.44 10.82
CA TYR A 218 12.96 -23.84 12.13
C TYR A 218 14.28 -24.31 12.76
N ASN A 219 15.08 -25.13 12.07
CA ASN A 219 16.36 -25.69 12.55
C ASN A 219 16.23 -26.34 13.94
N VAL A 220 15.18 -27.14 14.16
CA VAL A 220 14.84 -27.72 15.48
C VAL A 220 15.95 -28.65 15.98
N ASP A 221 16.59 -29.38 15.08
CA ASP A 221 17.75 -30.23 15.33
C ASP A 221 18.96 -29.43 15.83
N VAL A 222 19.23 -28.27 15.23
CA VAL A 222 20.29 -27.35 15.68
C VAL A 222 19.98 -26.82 17.08
N TRP A 223 18.74 -26.39 17.33
CA TRP A 223 18.32 -25.95 18.66
C TRP A 223 18.43 -27.06 19.70
N ALA A 224 18.04 -28.29 19.37
CA ALA A 224 18.18 -29.44 20.24
C ALA A 224 19.65 -29.73 20.59
N ALA A 225 20.55 -29.67 19.60
CA ALA A 225 21.98 -29.84 19.81
C ALA A 225 22.57 -28.74 20.71
N VAL A 226 22.23 -27.47 20.45
CA VAL A 226 22.68 -26.32 21.27
C VAL A 226 22.20 -26.44 22.72
N MET A 227 20.92 -26.77 22.94
CA MET A 227 20.38 -26.99 24.28
C MET A 227 21.04 -28.19 24.98
N GLY A 228 21.26 -29.29 24.25
CA GLY A 228 21.96 -30.46 24.78
C GLY A 228 23.39 -30.14 25.24
N MET A 229 24.16 -29.39 24.45
CA MET A 229 25.51 -28.94 24.82
C MET A 229 25.47 -28.03 26.05
N ALA A 230 24.50 -27.13 26.16
CA ALA A 230 24.34 -26.26 27.32
C ALA A 230 24.03 -27.06 28.60
N VAL A 231 23.14 -28.04 28.53
CA VAL A 231 22.83 -28.94 29.66
C VAL A 231 24.07 -29.73 30.08
N LEU A 232 24.83 -30.26 29.11
CA LEU A 232 26.06 -31.00 29.38
C LEU A 232 27.12 -30.12 30.04
N LEU A 233 27.29 -28.87 29.58
CA LEU A 233 28.17 -27.88 30.21
C LEU A 233 27.78 -27.61 31.67
N VAL A 234 26.50 -27.36 31.93
CA VAL A 234 25.98 -27.13 33.30
C VAL A 234 26.20 -28.36 34.18
N TRP A 235 25.98 -29.55 33.64
CA TRP A 235 26.21 -30.81 34.34
C TRP A 235 27.69 -31.00 34.70
N VAL A 236 28.61 -30.78 33.75
CA VAL A 236 30.07 -30.86 33.97
C VAL A 236 30.50 -29.84 35.04
N ILE A 237 30.06 -28.59 34.94
CA ILE A 237 30.36 -27.54 35.94
C ILE A 237 29.86 -27.96 37.33
N SER A 238 28.64 -28.49 37.42
CA SER A 238 28.06 -28.97 38.68
C SER A 238 28.86 -30.13 39.27
N CYS A 239 29.30 -31.09 38.46
CA CYS A 239 30.15 -32.19 38.90
C CYS A 239 31.52 -31.69 39.40
N LEU A 240 32.15 -30.74 38.71
CA LEU A 240 33.42 -30.14 39.13
C LEU A 240 33.27 -29.38 40.45
N LEU A 241 32.21 -28.60 40.62
CA LEU A 241 31.90 -27.89 41.87
C LEU A 241 31.65 -28.85 43.03
N GLN A 242 30.93 -29.96 42.80
CA GLN A 242 30.72 -30.99 43.82
C GLN A 242 32.02 -31.70 44.20
N ALA A 243 32.89 -32.00 43.23
CA ALA A 243 34.20 -32.58 43.48
C ALA A 243 35.08 -31.64 44.32
N LEU A 244 35.15 -30.35 43.94
CA LEU A 244 35.86 -29.31 44.70
C LEU A 244 35.31 -29.19 46.13
N TYR A 245 33.98 -29.18 46.30
CA TYR A 245 33.34 -29.13 47.61
C TYR A 245 33.73 -30.34 48.47
N ARG A 246 33.69 -31.56 47.92
CA ARG A 246 34.10 -32.78 48.62
C ARG A 246 35.59 -32.76 49.01
N CYS A 247 36.47 -32.30 48.12
CA CYS A 247 37.89 -32.13 48.42
C CYS A 247 38.12 -31.12 49.56
N LEU A 248 37.43 -29.98 49.54
CA LEU A 248 37.54 -28.96 50.58
C LEU A 248 36.96 -29.43 51.93
N CYS A 249 35.87 -30.19 51.94
CA CYS A 249 35.29 -30.75 53.18
C CYS A 249 36.13 -31.90 53.75
N SER A 250 36.68 -32.79 52.92
CA SER A 250 37.60 -33.85 53.37
C SER A 250 38.90 -33.29 53.98
N SER A 251 39.38 -32.16 53.46
CA SER A 251 40.52 -31.44 54.04
C SER A 251 40.21 -30.80 55.41
N LYS A 252 38.94 -30.48 55.71
CA LYS A 252 38.54 -29.91 57.01
C LYS A 252 38.40 -30.99 58.09
N ASP A 253 37.96 -32.19 57.75
CA ASP A 253 37.91 -33.32 58.71
C ASP A 253 39.30 -33.80 59.11
N LYS A 254 40.26 -33.80 58.18
CA LYS A 254 41.67 -34.13 58.52
C LYS A 254 42.35 -33.09 59.42
N ARG A 255 41.91 -31.83 59.42
CA ARG A 255 42.45 -30.76 60.28
C ARG A 255 41.85 -30.71 61.68
N LYS A 256 40.81 -31.50 61.98
CA LYS A 256 40.20 -31.61 63.32
C LYS A 256 40.71 -32.83 64.12
N LEU A 257 41.54 -33.66 63.51
CA LEU A 257 42.09 -34.91 64.07
C LEU A 257 43.58 -34.80 64.45
N ASP A 258 44.18 -33.62 64.29
CA ASP A 258 45.47 -33.21 64.87
C ASP A 258 45.22 -32.13 65.93
#